data_AF-A0A838HHE8-F1
#
_entry.id   AF-A0A838HHE8-F1
#
_cell.length_a   1.000
_cell.length_b   1.000
_cell.length_c   1.000
_cell.angle_alpha   90.00
_cell.angle_beta   90.00
_cell.angle_gamma   90.00
#
_symmetry.space_group_name_H-M   'P 1'
#
loop_
_entity.id
_entity.type
_entity.pdbx_description
1 polymer ?
#
loop_
_entity_poly.entity_id
_entity_poly.type
_entity_poly.pdbx_seq_one_letter_code
_entity_poly.pdbx_strand_id
1 'polypeptide(L)'
;MNGSCCLYGEWPKNHTLRQIAQKLNLVRDVRQIFGLPDRADDLARDGSVLDSAFYTNRDLASITPEEVRREAEAQAPHGTVYMTEQKTEGVSEGFWGKDENGDLFIFILDPAGFDEMNTAAEVMGSTILRLAGYYVTYPAVVTLEHLELDPEAAAEEGLTQKDVDQFKGRRAVGTRALSGFRGPWTYWVHRDRRELRALQVFGAWINNYDQVDHNTIASLFDKDAGLLRYHVVDTSSAFGSASNRVKEPSAGYVNNTVDVHRLVTTPLRWLATPFGYRDPWDPAQPVVSPAVGRFDANLEPRLWKPQYPNLAYEDMDEEDAEWAARIIGQFSDELIETIVGLAKFSRPEDAAYMAKTLQERRDIIVRTYLEED
;
A
#
# COMPACT_ATOMS: atom_id res chain seq x y z
N MET A 1 -8.81 -1.01 -27.26
CA MET A 1 -9.38 -0.55 -25.98
C MET A 1 -8.65 0.76 -25.68
N ASN A 2 -9.33 1.90 -25.64
CA ASN A 2 -8.63 3.18 -25.54
C ASN A 2 -7.98 3.32 -24.16
N GLY A 3 -6.66 3.25 -24.14
CA GLY A 3 -5.80 3.46 -23.00
C GLY A 3 -5.89 4.90 -22.51
N SER A 4 -6.24 5.02 -21.24
CA SER A 4 -5.83 6.08 -20.31
C SER A 4 -6.43 5.65 -18.97
N CYS A 5 -5.71 4.78 -18.27
CA CYS A 5 -6.20 4.11 -17.08
C CYS A 5 -6.16 5.03 -15.85
N CYS A 6 -5.30 6.05 -15.82
CA CYS A 6 -5.00 6.70 -14.54
C CYS A 6 -5.27 8.20 -14.44
N LEU A 7 -5.59 8.95 -15.49
CA LEU A 7 -5.79 10.41 -15.32
C LEU A 7 -6.91 10.99 -16.20
N TYR A 8 -8.16 10.84 -15.76
CA TYR A 8 -9.20 11.80 -16.14
C TYR A 8 -8.81 13.20 -15.61
N GLY A 9 -8.68 14.17 -16.52
CA GLY A 9 -8.12 15.53 -16.35
C GLY A 9 -8.82 16.50 -15.39
N GLU A 10 -9.50 16.00 -14.35
CA GLU A 10 -10.09 16.80 -13.26
C GLU A 10 -9.37 16.60 -11.90
N TRP A 11 -8.42 15.66 -11.82
CA TRP A 11 -7.77 15.23 -10.58
C TRP A 11 -7.08 16.35 -9.78
N PRO A 12 -6.21 17.22 -10.35
CA PRO A 12 -5.51 18.23 -9.55
C PRO A 12 -6.44 19.30 -8.95
N LYS A 13 -7.51 19.65 -9.68
CA LYS A 13 -8.46 20.70 -9.30
C LYS A 13 -9.43 20.23 -8.21
N ASN A 14 -9.88 18.98 -8.31
CA ASN A 14 -10.75 18.38 -7.30
C ASN A 14 -9.96 17.95 -6.05
N HIS A 15 -8.71 17.51 -6.17
CA HIS A 15 -7.90 17.03 -5.06
C HIS A 15 -7.53 18.13 -4.05
N THR A 16 -7.10 19.32 -4.51
CA THR A 16 -6.69 20.41 -3.60
C THR A 16 -7.87 21.04 -2.86
N LEU A 17 -8.97 21.34 -3.57
CA LEU A 17 -10.18 21.90 -2.96
C LEU A 17 -10.84 20.90 -2.01
N ARG A 18 -10.89 19.61 -2.37
CA ARG A 18 -11.39 18.56 -1.48
C ARG A 18 -10.47 18.41 -0.27
N GLN A 19 -9.15 18.34 -0.40
CA GLN A 19 -8.25 18.30 0.75
C GLN A 19 -8.39 19.48 1.70
N ILE A 20 -8.62 20.69 1.17
CA ILE A 20 -8.93 21.87 2.01
C ILE A 20 -10.29 21.71 2.70
N ALA A 21 -11.33 21.30 1.98
CA ALA A 21 -12.65 21.07 2.56
C ALA A 21 -12.66 19.93 3.60
N GLN A 22 -11.85 18.89 3.38
CA GLN A 22 -11.63 17.75 4.29
C GLN A 22 -11.06 18.21 5.63
N LYS A 23 -10.08 19.12 5.60
CA LYS A 23 -9.49 19.73 6.80
C LYS A 23 -10.36 20.79 7.48
N LEU A 24 -11.49 21.16 6.88
CA LEU A 24 -12.42 22.17 7.41
C LEU A 24 -13.77 21.56 7.81
N ASN A 25 -13.83 20.24 8.03
CA ASN A 25 -15.01 19.58 8.58
C ASN A 25 -15.15 19.88 10.08
N LEU A 26 -15.56 21.12 10.40
CA LEU A 26 -15.67 21.64 11.76
C LEU A 26 -16.56 20.76 12.65
N VAL A 27 -17.57 20.10 12.08
CA VAL A 27 -18.47 19.20 12.82
C VAL A 27 -17.72 17.95 13.28
N ARG A 28 -16.97 17.30 12.39
CA ARG A 28 -16.11 16.17 12.74
C ARG A 28 -15.04 16.60 13.75
N ASP A 29 -14.34 17.70 13.48
CA ASP A 29 -13.24 18.14 14.33
C ASP A 29 -13.76 18.46 15.76
N VAL A 30 -14.93 19.10 15.87
CA VAL A 30 -15.61 19.33 17.16
C VAL A 30 -15.95 18.00 17.85
N ARG A 31 -16.53 17.04 17.13
CA ARG A 31 -16.85 15.71 17.67
C ARG A 31 -15.61 15.00 18.21
N GLN A 32 -14.51 14.98 17.45
CA GLN A 32 -13.25 14.39 17.89
C GLN A 32 -12.68 15.08 19.12
N ILE A 33 -12.70 16.42 19.18
CA ILE A 33 -12.25 17.19 20.34
C ILE A 33 -13.05 16.83 21.61
N PHE A 34 -14.36 16.56 21.47
CA PHE A 34 -15.22 16.17 22.57
C PHE A 34 -15.26 14.66 22.83
N GLY A 35 -14.45 13.86 22.12
CA GLY A 35 -14.40 12.40 22.30
C GLY A 35 -15.67 11.67 21.87
N LEU A 36 -16.37 12.21 20.86
CA LEU A 36 -17.62 11.66 20.31
C LEU A 36 -17.51 11.41 18.79
N PRO A 37 -16.56 10.58 18.32
CA PRO A 37 -16.45 10.24 16.91
C PRO A 37 -17.71 9.52 16.41
N ASP A 38 -18.01 9.66 15.12
CA ASP A 38 -19.09 8.90 14.49
C ASP A 38 -18.64 7.44 14.33
N ARG A 39 -19.42 6.49 14.85
CA ARG A 39 -19.15 5.07 14.60
C ARG A 39 -19.27 4.76 13.11
N ALA A 40 -18.51 3.76 12.65
CA ALA A 40 -18.60 3.27 11.28
C ALA A 40 -20.00 2.72 10.94
N ASP A 41 -20.39 2.85 9.67
CA ASP A 41 -21.74 2.56 9.16
C ASP A 41 -21.96 1.08 8.80
N ASP A 42 -20.89 0.30 8.64
CA ASP A 42 -20.94 -1.08 8.13
C ASP A 42 -20.65 -2.16 9.18
N LEU A 43 -20.94 -1.82 10.43
CA LEU A 43 -20.80 -2.72 11.56
C LEU A 43 -21.98 -3.67 11.68
N ALA A 44 -21.67 -4.95 11.88
CA ALA A 44 -22.63 -5.91 12.39
C ALA A 44 -23.01 -5.58 13.84
N ARG A 45 -24.03 -6.29 14.37
CA ARG A 45 -24.54 -6.04 15.73
C ARG A 45 -23.48 -6.24 16.82
N ASP A 46 -22.50 -7.09 16.58
CA ASP A 46 -21.37 -7.38 17.48
C ASP A 46 -20.15 -6.47 17.25
N GLY A 47 -20.24 -5.50 16.32
CA GLY A 47 -19.14 -4.61 15.96
C GLY A 47 -18.16 -5.19 14.93
N SER A 48 -18.39 -6.40 14.40
CA SER A 48 -17.57 -6.96 13.32
C SER A 48 -17.89 -6.32 11.95
N VAL A 49 -16.97 -6.45 11.00
CA VAL A 49 -17.18 -6.08 9.60
C VAL A 49 -17.63 -7.32 8.83
N LEU A 50 -18.73 -7.23 8.10
CA LEU A 50 -19.21 -8.31 7.25
C LEU A 50 -18.48 -8.33 5.90
N ASP A 51 -18.49 -9.49 5.24
CA ASP A 51 -18.01 -9.62 3.88
C ASP A 51 -18.75 -8.65 2.94
N SER A 52 -17.98 -7.94 2.12
CA SER A 52 -18.46 -6.84 1.30
C SER A 52 -17.74 -6.77 -0.05
N ALA A 53 -18.03 -5.73 -0.83
CA ALA A 53 -17.32 -5.44 -2.07
C ALA A 53 -15.89 -4.89 -1.83
N PHE A 54 -15.52 -4.55 -0.59
CA PHE A 54 -14.21 -4.00 -0.21
C PHE A 54 -13.34 -5.00 0.56
N TYR A 55 -13.98 -5.93 1.27
CA TYR A 55 -13.33 -6.75 2.29
C TYR A 55 -13.98 -8.13 2.39
N THR A 56 -13.17 -9.14 2.73
CA THR A 56 -13.66 -10.48 3.08
C THR A 56 -12.91 -10.98 4.31
N ASN A 57 -13.65 -11.50 5.28
CA ASN A 57 -13.07 -12.05 6.50
C ASN A 57 -12.23 -13.29 6.17
N ARG A 58 -11.07 -13.40 6.81
CA ARG A 58 -10.17 -14.55 6.64
C ARG A 58 -9.84 -15.17 7.98
N ASP A 59 -9.83 -16.49 8.01
CA ASP A 59 -9.31 -17.25 9.14
C ASP A 59 -7.79 -17.39 8.99
N LEU A 60 -7.05 -16.39 9.50
CA LEU A 60 -5.58 -16.36 9.44
C LEU A 60 -4.93 -17.57 10.12
N ALA A 61 -5.57 -18.12 11.17
CA ALA A 61 -5.05 -19.29 11.87
C ALA A 61 -5.11 -20.57 11.03
N SER A 62 -5.99 -20.61 10.03
CA SER A 62 -6.09 -21.74 9.09
C SER A 62 -5.11 -21.65 7.90
N ILE A 63 -4.53 -20.48 7.63
CA ILE A 63 -3.70 -20.25 6.45
C ILE A 63 -2.28 -20.74 6.71
N THR A 64 -1.82 -21.68 5.87
CA THR A 64 -0.48 -22.24 5.98
C THR A 64 0.53 -21.46 5.12
N PRO A 65 1.82 -21.45 5.53
CA PRO A 65 2.91 -20.91 4.70
C PRO A 65 2.94 -21.45 3.26
N GLU A 66 2.62 -22.72 3.09
CA GLU A 66 2.65 -23.38 1.79
C GLU A 66 1.53 -22.90 0.87
N GLU A 67 0.34 -22.65 1.42
CA GLU A 67 -0.76 -22.07 0.65
C GLU A 67 -0.43 -20.67 0.17
N VAL A 68 0.22 -19.85 1.01
CA VAL A 68 0.66 -18.50 0.64
C VAL A 68 1.68 -18.55 -0.50
N ARG A 69 2.67 -19.44 -0.43
CA ARG A 69 3.65 -19.63 -1.51
C ARG A 69 3.00 -20.09 -2.82
N ARG A 70 2.16 -21.12 -2.75
CA ARG A 70 1.44 -21.65 -3.91
C ARG A 70 0.55 -20.61 -4.55
N GLU A 71 -0.14 -19.80 -3.75
CA GLU A 71 -0.96 -18.70 -4.27
C GLU A 71 -0.10 -17.65 -4.97
N ALA A 72 1.04 -17.25 -4.40
CA ALA A 72 1.94 -16.30 -5.03
C ALA A 72 2.52 -16.83 -6.36
N GLU A 73 2.90 -18.11 -6.42
CA GLU A 73 3.38 -18.77 -7.64
C GLU A 73 2.31 -18.81 -8.73
N ALA A 74 1.05 -19.09 -8.38
CA ALA A 74 -0.06 -19.13 -9.34
C ALA A 74 -0.43 -17.75 -9.94
N GLN A 75 0.08 -16.68 -9.34
CA GLN A 75 -0.15 -15.31 -9.83
C GLN A 75 1.04 -14.74 -10.59
N ALA A 76 2.19 -15.42 -10.59
CA ALA A 76 3.34 -15.02 -11.36
C ALA A 76 3.07 -15.20 -12.87
N PRO A 77 3.68 -14.35 -13.73
CA PRO A 77 3.60 -14.54 -15.17
C PRO A 77 4.23 -15.87 -15.58
N HIS A 78 3.61 -16.54 -16.57
CA HIS A 78 4.07 -17.82 -17.07
C HIS A 78 4.96 -17.66 -18.31
N GLY A 79 6.15 -18.26 -18.25
CA GLY A 79 7.05 -18.37 -19.40
C GLY A 79 7.56 -17.01 -19.88
N THR A 80 7.63 -16.86 -21.20
CA THR A 80 8.07 -15.64 -21.90
C THR A 80 7.07 -14.50 -21.70
N VAL A 81 7.61 -13.32 -21.40
CA VAL A 81 6.86 -12.06 -21.37
C VAL A 81 7.07 -11.32 -22.69
N TYR A 82 5.97 -10.89 -23.30
CA TYR A 82 5.94 -10.07 -24.50
C TYR A 82 5.58 -8.64 -24.11
N MET A 83 6.52 -7.70 -24.27
CA MET A 83 6.30 -6.28 -23.98
C MET A 83 5.36 -5.67 -25.01
N THR A 84 4.24 -5.11 -24.54
CA THR A 84 3.17 -4.58 -25.38
C THR A 84 3.07 -3.05 -25.35
N GLU A 85 3.47 -2.41 -24.25
CA GLU A 85 3.39 -0.94 -24.12
C GLU A 85 4.44 -0.44 -23.13
N GLN A 86 5.07 0.70 -23.39
CA GLN A 86 5.93 1.34 -22.39
C GLN A 86 5.07 2.07 -21.35
N LYS A 87 5.39 1.92 -20.06
CA LYS A 87 4.68 2.63 -19.01
C LYS A 87 5.09 4.11 -19.02
N THR A 88 4.13 4.99 -19.25
CA THR A 88 4.34 6.44 -19.32
C THR A 88 3.78 7.20 -18.11
N GLU A 89 2.90 6.59 -17.33
CA GLU A 89 2.26 7.18 -16.15
C GLU A 89 2.97 6.76 -14.85
N GLY A 90 2.94 7.62 -13.83
CA GLY A 90 3.59 7.38 -12.52
C GLY A 90 5.09 7.70 -12.48
N VAL A 91 5.74 7.39 -11.35
CA VAL A 91 7.15 7.76 -11.12
C VAL A 91 8.16 6.63 -11.34
N SER A 92 7.71 5.38 -11.26
CA SER A 92 8.55 4.20 -11.39
C SER A 92 8.62 3.73 -12.84
N GLU A 93 9.83 3.31 -13.24
CA GLU A 93 10.13 2.69 -14.53
C GLU A 93 9.37 1.36 -14.70
N GLY A 94 8.83 1.11 -15.89
CA GLY A 94 8.08 -0.11 -16.15
C GLY A 94 7.53 -0.22 -17.58
N PHE A 95 6.75 -1.28 -17.81
CA PHE A 95 6.07 -1.55 -19.06
C PHE A 95 4.84 -2.45 -18.83
N TRP A 96 3.92 -2.47 -19.78
CA TRP A 96 2.87 -3.48 -19.87
C TRP A 96 3.33 -4.61 -20.78
N GLY A 97 2.98 -5.84 -20.43
CA GLY A 97 3.26 -7.00 -21.25
C GLY A 97 2.32 -8.16 -20.98
N LYS A 98 2.26 -9.09 -21.93
CA LYS A 98 1.51 -10.34 -21.78
C LYS A 98 2.46 -11.50 -21.53
N ASP A 99 2.03 -12.47 -20.74
CA ASP A 99 2.77 -13.73 -20.60
C ASP A 99 2.42 -14.72 -21.73
N GLU A 100 2.98 -15.94 -21.70
CA GLU A 100 2.72 -16.98 -22.72
C GLU A 100 1.25 -17.42 -22.77
N ASN A 101 0.50 -17.24 -21.69
CA ASN A 101 -0.92 -17.56 -21.64
C ASN A 101 -1.80 -16.41 -22.17
N GLY A 102 -1.19 -15.25 -22.48
CA GLY A 102 -1.88 -14.04 -22.91
C GLY A 102 -2.45 -13.21 -21.76
N ASP A 103 -2.12 -13.54 -20.51
CA ASP A 103 -2.52 -12.74 -19.35
C ASP A 103 -1.74 -11.42 -19.34
N LEU A 104 -2.45 -10.30 -19.14
CA LEU A 104 -1.84 -8.97 -19.14
C LEU A 104 -1.28 -8.64 -17.74
N PHE A 105 -0.07 -8.09 -17.71
CA PHE A 105 0.62 -7.64 -16.51
C PHE A 105 1.18 -6.22 -16.69
N ILE A 106 1.27 -5.50 -15.58
CA ILE A 106 2.17 -4.35 -15.47
C ILE A 106 3.45 -4.79 -14.77
N PHE A 107 4.60 -4.49 -15.36
CA PHE A 107 5.91 -4.75 -14.79
C PHE A 107 6.52 -3.45 -14.30
N ILE A 108 6.89 -3.41 -13.03
CA ILE A 108 7.52 -2.24 -12.40
C ILE A 108 8.88 -2.66 -11.84
N LEU A 109 9.90 -1.86 -12.11
CA LEU A 109 11.27 -2.14 -11.72
C LEU A 109 11.66 -1.40 -10.43
N ASP A 110 12.75 -1.86 -9.82
CA ASP A 110 13.38 -1.15 -8.72
C ASP A 110 14.11 0.11 -9.22
N PRO A 111 14.12 1.20 -8.43
CA PRO A 111 14.86 2.40 -8.78
C PRO A 111 16.37 2.15 -8.70
N ALA A 112 17.12 2.84 -9.57
CA ALA A 112 18.57 2.69 -9.65
C ALA A 112 19.26 2.89 -8.29
N GLY A 113 20.07 1.92 -7.88
CA GLY A 113 20.82 1.95 -6.62
C GLY A 113 20.05 1.48 -5.38
N PHE A 114 18.77 1.07 -5.55
CA PHE A 114 17.93 0.51 -4.49
C PHE A 114 17.25 -0.78 -4.97
N ASP A 115 18.06 -1.70 -5.49
CA ASP A 115 17.61 -3.00 -5.97
C ASP A 115 16.83 -3.73 -4.86
N GLU A 116 15.78 -4.45 -5.27
CA GLU A 116 14.87 -5.22 -4.42
C GLU A 116 13.92 -4.40 -3.54
N MET A 117 14.14 -3.10 -3.33
CA MET A 117 13.35 -2.29 -2.39
C MET A 117 11.89 -2.12 -2.78
N ASN A 118 11.64 -1.64 -3.99
CA ASN A 118 10.30 -1.33 -4.46
C ASN A 118 9.51 -2.61 -4.76
N THR A 119 10.17 -3.57 -5.41
CA THR A 119 9.58 -4.86 -5.76
C THR A 119 9.26 -5.71 -4.53
N ALA A 120 10.12 -5.69 -3.49
CA ALA A 120 9.80 -6.33 -2.22
C ALA A 120 8.62 -5.65 -1.52
N ALA A 121 8.59 -4.31 -1.52
CA ALA A 121 7.52 -3.55 -0.89
C ALA A 121 6.15 -3.89 -1.49
N GLU A 122 6.06 -3.92 -2.82
CA GLU A 122 4.82 -4.23 -3.53
C GLU A 122 4.30 -5.64 -3.20
N VAL A 123 5.18 -6.65 -3.19
CA VAL A 123 4.80 -8.05 -2.93
C VAL A 123 4.42 -8.29 -1.48
N MET A 124 5.23 -7.78 -0.53
CA MET A 124 4.94 -7.96 0.90
C MET A 124 3.70 -7.18 1.33
N GLY A 125 3.59 -5.91 0.92
CA GLY A 125 2.47 -5.05 1.29
C GLY A 125 1.13 -5.58 0.77
N SER A 126 1.07 -5.92 -0.52
CA SER A 126 -0.14 -6.50 -1.12
C SER A 126 -0.51 -7.83 -0.48
N THR A 127 0.48 -8.68 -0.16
CA THR A 127 0.22 -9.95 0.52
C THR A 127 -0.34 -9.75 1.93
N ILE A 128 0.22 -8.82 2.71
CA ILE A 128 -0.27 -8.49 4.06
C ILE A 128 -1.73 -8.02 3.99
N LEU A 129 -2.04 -7.06 3.12
CA LEU A 129 -3.40 -6.54 2.97
C LEU A 129 -4.38 -7.63 2.48
N ARG A 130 -3.95 -8.48 1.54
CA ARG A 130 -4.75 -9.62 1.06
C ARG A 130 -5.09 -10.61 2.15
N LEU A 131 -4.11 -10.97 2.98
CA LEU A 131 -4.28 -11.90 4.09
C LEU A 131 -5.14 -11.27 5.19
N ALA A 132 -5.03 -9.96 5.40
CA ALA A 132 -5.90 -9.21 6.30
C ALA A 132 -7.36 -9.15 5.83
N GLY A 133 -7.64 -9.44 4.54
CA GLY A 133 -8.99 -9.54 3.98
C GLY A 133 -9.32 -8.49 2.91
N TYR A 134 -8.39 -7.58 2.61
CA TYR A 134 -8.59 -6.57 1.58
C TYR A 134 -8.45 -7.16 0.18
N TYR A 135 -9.26 -6.65 -0.75
CA TYR A 135 -9.03 -6.93 -2.16
C TYR A 135 -7.88 -6.07 -2.67
N VAL A 136 -6.88 -6.73 -3.23
CA VAL A 136 -5.68 -6.12 -3.80
C VAL A 136 -5.42 -6.64 -5.19
N THR A 137 -4.40 -6.10 -5.85
CA THR A 137 -3.75 -6.75 -7.00
C THR A 137 -2.81 -7.87 -6.53
N TYR A 138 -2.42 -8.74 -7.45
CA TYR A 138 -1.55 -9.89 -7.16
C TYR A 138 -0.18 -9.68 -7.81
N PRO A 139 0.76 -9.04 -7.10
CA PRO A 139 2.14 -8.89 -7.55
C PRO A 139 2.99 -10.14 -7.29
N ALA A 140 3.96 -10.39 -8.16
CA ALA A 140 4.98 -11.40 -7.97
C ALA A 140 6.37 -10.88 -8.38
N VAL A 141 7.40 -11.23 -7.61
CA VAL A 141 8.79 -10.95 -7.96
C VAL A 141 9.26 -11.87 -9.09
N VAL A 142 9.75 -11.26 -10.16
CA VAL A 142 10.25 -11.94 -11.36
C VAL A 142 11.59 -11.38 -11.82
N THR A 143 12.33 -12.20 -12.57
CA THR A 143 13.50 -11.76 -13.35
C THR A 143 13.12 -11.82 -14.82
N LEU A 144 13.34 -10.72 -15.55
CA LEU A 144 12.93 -10.57 -16.95
C LEU A 144 13.92 -11.23 -17.93
N GLU A 145 14.30 -12.49 -17.69
CA GLU A 145 15.25 -13.22 -18.55
C GLU A 145 14.64 -13.54 -19.92
N HIS A 146 13.38 -14.00 -19.90
CA HIS A 146 12.59 -14.34 -21.09
C HIS A 146 11.66 -13.17 -21.44
N LEU A 147 12.25 -12.02 -21.79
CA LEU A 147 11.52 -10.84 -22.27
C LEU A 147 11.76 -10.64 -23.77
N GLU A 148 10.66 -10.49 -24.50
CA GLU A 148 10.61 -10.30 -25.96
C GLU A 148 9.68 -9.14 -26.34
N LEU A 149 9.87 -8.62 -27.55
CA LEU A 149 9.03 -7.58 -28.12
C LEU A 149 7.77 -8.22 -28.71
N ASP A 150 6.60 -7.74 -28.32
CA ASP A 150 5.35 -8.16 -28.98
C ASP A 150 5.33 -7.66 -30.44
N PRO A 151 5.15 -8.53 -31.44
CA PRO A 151 5.17 -8.12 -32.84
C PRO A 151 4.07 -7.14 -33.24
N GLU A 152 2.90 -7.21 -32.61
CA GLU A 152 1.80 -6.28 -32.86
C GLU A 152 2.15 -4.90 -32.27
N ALA A 153 2.68 -4.87 -31.04
CA ALA A 153 3.13 -3.63 -30.42
C ALA A 153 4.28 -2.94 -31.19
N ALA A 154 5.18 -3.72 -31.80
CA ALA A 154 6.22 -3.17 -32.68
C ALA A 154 5.63 -2.41 -33.88
N ALA A 155 4.51 -2.90 -34.42
CA ALA A 155 3.83 -2.31 -35.56
C ALA A 155 2.91 -1.13 -35.17
N GLU A 156 2.19 -1.25 -34.06
CA GLU A 156 1.15 -0.31 -33.64
C GLU A 156 1.67 0.81 -32.74
N GLU A 157 2.48 0.47 -31.75
CA GLU A 157 3.04 1.41 -30.75
C GLU A 157 4.45 1.92 -31.14
N GLY A 158 5.04 1.34 -32.18
CA GLY A 158 6.38 1.71 -32.65
C GLY A 158 7.50 1.30 -31.69
N LEU A 159 7.24 0.32 -30.81
CA LEU A 159 8.24 -0.24 -29.90
C LEU A 159 9.37 -0.93 -30.67
N THR A 160 10.59 -0.81 -30.15
CA THR A 160 11.80 -1.38 -30.75
C THR A 160 12.46 -2.39 -29.83
N GLN A 161 13.36 -3.21 -30.38
CA GLN A 161 14.14 -4.16 -29.57
C GLN A 161 14.95 -3.46 -28.47
N LYS A 162 15.40 -2.21 -28.72
CA LYS A 162 16.11 -1.40 -27.72
C LYS A 162 15.23 -1.12 -26.50
N ASP A 163 13.93 -0.94 -26.69
CA ASP A 163 12.98 -0.68 -25.61
C ASP A 163 12.80 -1.90 -24.72
N VAL A 164 12.94 -3.11 -25.28
CA VAL A 164 12.95 -4.38 -24.53
C VAL A 164 14.29 -4.63 -23.85
N ASP A 165 15.39 -4.40 -24.55
CA ASP A 165 16.74 -4.74 -24.08
C ASP A 165 17.12 -3.99 -22.78
N GLN A 166 16.56 -2.80 -22.53
CA GLN A 166 16.81 -2.04 -21.30
C GLN A 166 16.22 -2.70 -20.04
N PHE A 167 15.26 -3.61 -20.20
CA PHE A 167 14.59 -4.33 -19.11
C PHE A 167 15.07 -5.77 -18.95
N LYS A 168 15.66 -6.35 -19.99
CA LYS A 168 16.03 -7.76 -20.04
C LYS A 168 17.03 -8.13 -18.95
N GLY A 169 16.76 -9.23 -18.24
CA GLY A 169 17.56 -9.74 -17.12
C GLY A 169 17.44 -8.95 -15.82
N ARG A 170 16.67 -7.86 -15.79
CA ARG A 170 16.45 -7.08 -14.56
C ARG A 170 15.35 -7.73 -13.72
N ARG A 171 15.43 -7.49 -12.41
CA ARG A 171 14.38 -7.79 -11.45
C ARG A 171 13.21 -6.81 -11.65
N ALA A 172 12.00 -7.34 -11.57
CA ALA A 172 10.76 -6.55 -11.60
C ALA A 172 9.72 -7.18 -10.67
N VAL A 173 8.68 -6.41 -10.37
CA VAL A 173 7.41 -6.92 -9.88
C VAL A 173 6.43 -6.95 -11.04
N GLY A 174 5.90 -8.14 -11.34
CA GLY A 174 4.84 -8.33 -12.32
C GLY A 174 3.51 -8.40 -11.60
N THR A 175 2.60 -7.46 -11.89
CA THR A 175 1.28 -7.39 -11.27
C THR A 175 0.22 -7.67 -12.32
N ARG A 176 -0.55 -8.75 -12.13
CA ARG A 176 -1.60 -9.16 -13.08
C ARG A 176 -2.68 -8.08 -13.16
N ALA A 177 -3.06 -7.69 -14.37
CA ALA A 177 -4.11 -6.73 -14.63
C ALA A 177 -5.47 -7.29 -14.17
N LEU A 178 -6.25 -6.46 -13.47
CA LEU A 178 -7.58 -6.87 -13.02
C LEU A 178 -8.56 -6.97 -14.20
N SER A 179 -9.22 -8.12 -14.33
CA SER A 179 -10.28 -8.28 -15.32
C SER A 179 -11.46 -7.35 -15.02
N GLY A 180 -12.00 -6.69 -16.05
CA GLY A 180 -13.20 -5.87 -15.89
C GLY A 180 -12.99 -4.54 -15.15
N PHE A 181 -11.79 -3.95 -15.26
CA PHE A 181 -11.48 -2.61 -14.75
C PHE A 181 -12.57 -1.57 -15.05
N ARG A 182 -12.93 -0.77 -14.03
CA ARG A 182 -13.95 0.29 -14.08
C ARG A 182 -13.46 1.68 -13.69
N GLY A 183 -12.16 1.84 -13.44
CA GLY A 183 -11.58 3.11 -12.98
C GLY A 183 -11.30 3.13 -11.48
N PRO A 184 -10.66 4.21 -11.00
CA PRO A 184 -10.44 4.42 -9.58
C PRO A 184 -11.74 4.74 -8.83
N TRP A 185 -11.74 4.50 -7.53
CA TRP A 185 -12.81 4.94 -6.62
C TRP A 185 -12.26 5.99 -5.63
N THR A 186 -13.09 6.51 -4.74
CA THR A 186 -12.68 7.56 -3.79
C THR A 186 -13.07 7.20 -2.37
N TYR A 187 -12.15 7.43 -1.42
CA TYR A 187 -12.44 7.27 0.00
C TYR A 187 -13.57 8.19 0.45
N TRP A 188 -13.78 9.36 -0.18
CA TRP A 188 -14.80 10.31 0.24
C TRP A 188 -16.20 9.70 0.39
N VAL A 189 -16.61 8.86 -0.57
CA VAL A 189 -17.95 8.25 -0.61
C VAL A 189 -18.08 7.08 0.36
N HIS A 190 -16.96 6.50 0.79
CA HIS A 190 -16.90 5.28 1.59
C HIS A 190 -16.17 5.49 2.93
N ARG A 191 -15.91 6.75 3.32
CA ARG A 191 -15.08 7.09 4.49
C ARG A 191 -15.65 6.59 5.81
N ASP A 192 -16.95 6.34 5.85
CA ASP A 192 -17.67 5.89 7.04
C ASP A 192 -17.60 4.36 7.24
N ARG A 193 -16.78 3.65 6.45
CA ARG A 193 -16.60 2.20 6.51
C ARG A 193 -15.43 1.79 7.39
N ARG A 194 -15.64 0.91 8.38
CA ARG A 194 -14.59 0.49 9.33
C ARG A 194 -13.39 -0.10 8.61
N GLU A 195 -13.58 -0.97 7.62
CA GLU A 195 -12.44 -1.57 6.91
C GLU A 195 -11.58 -0.51 6.21
N LEU A 196 -12.16 0.61 5.76
CA LEU A 196 -11.40 1.67 5.09
C LEU A 196 -10.76 2.64 6.07
N ARG A 197 -11.40 2.91 7.22
CA ARG A 197 -10.83 3.71 8.30
C ARG A 197 -9.62 3.00 8.90
N ALA A 198 -9.79 1.73 9.21
CA ALA A 198 -8.81 0.88 9.87
C ALA A 198 -7.59 0.52 9.00
N LEU A 199 -7.65 0.75 7.67
CA LEU A 199 -6.48 0.69 6.78
C LEU A 199 -5.34 1.62 7.25
N GLN A 200 -5.64 2.67 8.04
CA GLN A 200 -4.60 3.49 8.65
C GLN A 200 -3.67 2.69 9.57
N VAL A 201 -4.18 1.73 10.34
CA VAL A 201 -3.36 0.92 11.25
C VAL A 201 -2.50 -0.07 10.47
N PHE A 202 -3.02 -0.66 9.39
CA PHE A 202 -2.21 -1.46 8.47
C PHE A 202 -1.14 -0.60 7.78
N GLY A 203 -1.51 0.61 7.34
CA GLY A 203 -0.59 1.61 6.81
C GLY A 203 0.52 1.96 7.80
N ALA A 204 0.19 2.11 9.09
CA ALA A 204 1.17 2.27 10.16
C ALA A 204 2.05 1.03 10.31
N TRP A 205 1.50 -0.18 10.29
CA TRP A 205 2.28 -1.41 10.44
C TRP A 205 3.36 -1.56 9.35
N ILE A 206 2.98 -1.37 8.09
CA ILE A 206 3.91 -1.53 6.96
C ILE A 206 4.52 -0.21 6.50
N ASN A 207 4.26 0.91 7.16
CA ASN A 207 4.64 2.27 6.73
C ASN A 207 4.22 2.62 5.28
N ASN A 208 3.04 2.19 4.84
CA ASN A 208 2.49 2.57 3.54
C ASN A 208 1.77 3.93 3.64
N TYR A 209 2.53 4.99 3.42
CA TYR A 209 2.06 6.37 3.52
C TYR A 209 1.36 6.92 2.27
N ASP A 210 1.32 6.19 1.15
CA ASP A 210 0.78 6.71 -0.12
C ASP A 210 -0.59 6.10 -0.48
N GLN A 211 -1.38 5.72 0.53
CA GLN A 211 -2.72 5.17 0.29
C GLN A 211 -3.74 6.30 0.06
N VAL A 212 -3.86 6.70 -1.21
CA VAL A 212 -4.75 7.78 -1.68
C VAL A 212 -5.69 7.31 -2.79
N ASP A 213 -6.64 8.14 -3.22
CA ASP A 213 -7.69 7.80 -4.20
C ASP A 213 -7.12 7.24 -5.53
N HIS A 214 -5.92 7.65 -5.97
CA HIS A 214 -5.33 7.12 -7.21
C HIS A 214 -4.75 5.70 -7.06
N ASN A 215 -4.56 5.24 -5.82
CA ASN A 215 -4.13 3.89 -5.46
C ASN A 215 -5.33 3.01 -5.10
N THR A 216 -6.42 3.17 -5.85
CA THR A 216 -7.66 2.42 -5.71
C THR A 216 -8.22 2.04 -7.08
N ILE A 217 -8.82 0.86 -7.19
CA ILE A 217 -9.39 0.36 -8.45
C ILE A 217 -10.72 -0.33 -8.19
N ALA A 218 -11.75 -0.04 -8.99
CA ALA A 218 -12.96 -0.85 -9.08
C ALA A 218 -12.85 -1.82 -10.25
N SER A 219 -13.26 -3.08 -10.06
CA SER A 219 -13.30 -4.10 -11.11
C SER A 219 -14.59 -4.91 -11.07
N LEU A 220 -15.02 -5.45 -12.21
CA LEU A 220 -16.10 -6.45 -12.25
C LEU A 220 -15.56 -7.81 -11.85
N PHE A 221 -16.00 -8.34 -10.72
CA PHE A 221 -15.66 -9.71 -10.31
C PHE A 221 -16.70 -10.74 -10.77
N ASP A 222 -17.96 -10.32 -10.92
CA ASP A 222 -19.02 -11.10 -11.55
C ASP A 222 -19.56 -10.30 -12.74
N LYS A 223 -19.19 -10.72 -13.95
CA LYS A 223 -19.56 -10.03 -15.20
C LYS A 223 -21.05 -10.19 -15.52
N ASP A 224 -21.64 -11.33 -15.17
CA ASP A 224 -23.02 -11.65 -15.50
C ASP A 224 -23.98 -10.95 -14.56
N ALA A 225 -23.64 -10.88 -13.27
CA ALA A 225 -24.40 -10.14 -12.27
C ALA A 225 -24.07 -8.63 -12.23
N GLY A 226 -23.00 -8.20 -12.89
CA GLY A 226 -22.57 -6.80 -12.90
C GLY A 226 -22.03 -6.31 -11.55
N LEU A 227 -21.50 -7.22 -10.72
CA LEU A 227 -21.05 -6.89 -9.36
C LEU A 227 -19.60 -6.37 -9.36
N LEU A 228 -19.40 -5.28 -8.63
CA LEU A 228 -18.11 -4.63 -8.46
C LEU A 228 -17.39 -5.13 -7.21
N ARG A 229 -16.06 -5.13 -7.32
CA ARG A 229 -15.11 -5.27 -6.23
C ARG A 229 -14.21 -4.04 -6.20
N TYR A 230 -13.93 -3.56 -5.01
CA TYR A 230 -13.12 -2.37 -4.77
C TYR A 230 -11.80 -2.78 -4.16
N HIS A 231 -10.73 -2.51 -4.91
CA HIS A 231 -9.38 -2.88 -4.57
C HIS A 231 -8.62 -1.67 -4.04
N VAL A 232 -7.77 -1.92 -3.05
CA VAL A 232 -6.63 -1.06 -2.73
C VAL A 232 -5.41 -1.63 -3.45
N VAL A 233 -4.65 -0.77 -4.12
CA VAL A 233 -3.49 -1.18 -4.93
C VAL A 233 -2.29 -0.33 -4.57
N ASP A 234 -1.14 -0.68 -5.13
CA ASP A 234 0.11 0.07 -4.99
C ASP A 234 0.58 0.20 -3.54
N THR A 235 1.34 -0.82 -3.12
CA THR A 235 2.08 -0.85 -1.86
C THR A 235 3.58 -0.64 -2.09
N SER A 236 3.95 -0.16 -3.28
CA SER A 236 5.32 0.14 -3.69
C SER A 236 5.94 1.27 -2.84
N SER A 237 5.09 2.08 -2.22
CA SER A 237 5.41 3.09 -1.21
C SER A 237 5.24 2.60 0.24
N ALA A 238 5.38 1.30 0.49
CA ALA A 238 5.45 0.72 1.84
C ALA A 238 6.92 0.55 2.33
N PHE A 239 7.07 0.15 3.59
CA PHE A 239 8.30 -0.15 4.31
C PHE A 239 9.30 1.02 4.28
N GLY A 240 10.49 0.82 3.70
CA GLY A 240 11.48 1.87 3.47
C GLY A 240 11.42 2.50 2.08
N SER A 241 10.48 2.08 1.23
CA SER A 241 10.33 2.51 -0.16
C SER A 241 9.39 3.72 -0.31
N ALA A 242 9.75 4.66 -1.16
CA ALA A 242 8.90 5.74 -1.66
C ALA A 242 8.69 5.58 -3.18
N SER A 243 8.51 4.34 -3.63
CA SER A 243 8.34 3.88 -5.02
C SER A 243 9.57 4.06 -5.92
N ASN A 244 10.15 5.26 -5.98
CA ASN A 244 11.29 5.57 -6.85
C ASN A 244 12.55 6.01 -6.09
N ARG A 245 12.49 6.03 -4.77
CA ARG A 245 13.58 6.42 -3.88
C ARG A 245 13.37 5.83 -2.49
N VAL A 246 14.39 5.91 -1.65
CA VAL A 246 14.25 5.62 -0.22
C VAL A 246 13.35 6.66 0.45
N LYS A 247 12.55 6.25 1.44
CA LYS A 247 11.74 7.17 2.25
C LYS A 247 12.59 8.20 2.98
N GLU A 248 11.99 9.39 3.13
CA GLU A 248 12.48 10.38 4.09
C GLU A 248 12.18 9.94 5.52
N PRO A 249 13.01 10.29 6.52
CA PRO A 249 12.77 9.91 7.92
C PRO A 249 11.42 10.38 8.48
N SER A 250 10.85 11.47 7.93
CA SER A 250 9.55 12.01 8.34
C SER A 250 8.35 11.27 7.73
N ALA A 251 8.57 10.29 6.84
CA ALA A 251 7.50 9.54 6.20
C ALA A 251 6.71 8.74 7.25
N GLY A 252 5.39 8.91 7.27
CA GLY A 252 4.53 8.38 8.31
C GLY A 252 4.25 9.37 9.46
N TYR A 253 4.87 10.54 9.50
CA TYR A 253 4.65 11.53 10.57
C TYR A 253 4.26 12.92 10.07
N VAL A 254 4.45 13.20 8.78
CA VAL A 254 4.19 14.52 8.18
C VAL A 254 3.42 14.35 6.87
N ASN A 255 2.35 15.14 6.69
CA ASN A 255 1.69 15.26 5.39
C ASN A 255 2.47 16.22 4.48
N ASN A 256 2.48 15.94 3.17
CA ASN A 256 3.01 16.84 2.13
C ASN A 256 2.15 18.11 1.94
N THR A 257 0.98 18.17 2.57
CA THR A 257 0.13 19.37 2.63
C THR A 257 0.36 20.16 3.91
N VAL A 258 -0.27 21.34 4.01
CA VAL A 258 -0.32 22.10 5.25
C VAL A 258 -0.89 21.23 6.39
N ASP A 259 -0.01 20.79 7.29
CA ASP A 259 -0.39 20.11 8.53
C ASP A 259 -0.86 21.17 9.52
N VAL A 260 -2.17 21.47 9.51
CA VAL A 260 -2.80 22.50 10.36
C VAL A 260 -2.59 22.19 11.84
N HIS A 261 -2.66 20.92 12.23
CA HIS A 261 -2.35 20.51 13.60
C HIS A 261 -0.91 20.87 13.96
N ARG A 262 0.07 20.56 13.09
CA ARG A 262 1.47 20.99 13.31
C ARG A 262 1.58 22.50 13.31
N LEU A 263 0.97 23.24 12.39
CA LEU A 263 1.03 24.71 12.37
C LEU A 263 0.50 25.35 13.66
N VAL A 264 -0.59 24.82 14.22
CA VAL A 264 -1.22 25.37 15.43
C VAL A 264 -0.49 24.90 16.70
N THR A 265 -0.09 23.63 16.76
CA THR A 265 0.52 23.06 17.98
C THR A 265 2.02 23.30 18.07
N THR A 266 2.74 23.51 16.96
CA THR A 266 4.19 23.73 16.98
C THR A 266 4.56 24.98 17.78
N PRO A 267 3.98 26.18 17.56
CA PRO A 267 4.31 27.35 18.38
C PRO A 267 4.05 27.11 19.87
N LEU A 268 2.97 26.41 20.22
CA LEU A 268 2.60 26.10 21.60
C LEU A 268 3.56 25.09 22.24
N ARG A 269 3.98 24.05 21.49
CA ARG A 269 4.99 23.08 21.92
C ARG A 269 6.36 23.73 22.08
N TRP A 270 6.75 24.62 21.17
CA TRP A 270 8.00 25.40 21.29
C TRP A 270 8.01 26.31 22.52
N LEU A 271 6.86 26.90 22.87
CA LEU A 271 6.71 27.68 24.11
C LEU A 271 6.76 26.79 25.37
N ALA A 272 6.20 25.59 25.32
CA ALA A 272 6.18 24.64 26.43
C ALA A 272 7.55 23.94 26.65
N THR A 273 8.31 23.71 25.57
CA THR A 273 9.61 23.02 25.61
C THR A 273 10.66 23.75 24.75
N PRO A 274 11.09 24.97 25.13
CA PRO A 274 11.94 25.83 24.31
C PRO A 274 13.34 25.26 23.97
N PHE A 275 13.75 24.17 24.63
CA PHE A 275 15.01 23.47 24.38
C PHE A 275 14.86 21.94 24.25
N GLY A 276 13.63 21.42 24.22
CA GLY A 276 13.33 19.99 24.33
C GLY A 276 12.40 19.42 23.26
N TYR A 277 11.90 20.24 22.34
CA TYR A 277 11.09 19.75 21.23
C TYR A 277 11.94 18.84 20.33
N ARG A 278 11.56 17.56 20.27
CA ARG A 278 12.08 16.60 19.30
C ARG A 278 10.91 16.17 18.43
N ASP A 279 11.14 16.11 17.12
CA ASP A 279 10.17 15.48 16.23
C ASP A 279 10.00 14.00 16.63
N PRO A 280 8.82 13.39 16.40
CA PRO A 280 8.57 12.00 16.76
C PRO A 280 9.34 11.00 15.88
N TRP A 281 10.08 11.47 14.88
CA TRP A 281 11.00 10.67 14.07
C TRP A 281 12.44 11.13 14.29
N ASP A 282 13.40 10.23 14.05
CA ASP A 282 14.82 10.56 14.05
C ASP A 282 15.23 11.15 12.69
N PRO A 283 15.62 12.44 12.58
CA PRO A 283 16.11 13.00 11.33
C PRO A 283 17.39 12.32 10.80
N ALA A 284 18.12 11.60 11.67
CA ALA A 284 19.33 10.87 11.34
C ALA A 284 19.09 9.37 11.07
N GLN A 285 17.82 8.94 10.93
CA GLN A 285 17.47 7.53 10.67
C GLN A 285 18.29 6.98 9.49
N PRO A 286 19.10 5.93 9.70
CA PRO A 286 19.99 5.40 8.68
C PRO A 286 19.21 4.61 7.63
N VAL A 287 19.77 4.56 6.42
CA VAL A 287 19.37 3.55 5.43
C VAL A 287 20.00 2.24 5.86
N VAL A 288 19.18 1.22 6.10
CA VAL A 288 19.64 -0.10 6.58
C VAL A 288 20.43 -0.81 5.49
N SER A 289 19.88 -0.85 4.28
CA SER A 289 20.51 -1.33 3.05
C SER A 289 19.76 -0.77 1.83
N PRO A 290 20.32 -0.90 0.62
CA PRO A 290 19.61 -0.55 -0.61
C PRO A 290 18.24 -1.23 -0.75
N ALA A 291 18.11 -2.48 -0.32
CA ALA A 291 16.88 -3.27 -0.43
C ALA A 291 15.85 -2.96 0.68
N VAL A 292 16.31 -2.62 1.89
CA VAL A 292 15.40 -2.34 3.03
C VAL A 292 14.97 -0.87 3.07
N GLY A 293 15.84 0.05 2.69
CA GLY A 293 15.59 1.49 2.82
C GLY A 293 15.61 1.97 4.28
N ARG A 294 14.75 2.94 4.59
CA ARG A 294 14.53 3.46 5.95
C ARG A 294 13.28 2.83 6.57
N PHE A 295 13.46 1.70 7.23
CA PHE A 295 12.40 1.00 7.93
C PHE A 295 12.95 0.39 9.21
N ASP A 296 12.31 0.65 10.33
CA ASP A 296 12.69 0.14 11.65
C ASP A 296 11.44 -0.06 12.51
N ALA A 297 11.64 -0.56 13.74
CA ALA A 297 10.55 -0.78 14.68
C ALA A 297 10.18 0.47 15.49
N ASN A 298 10.78 1.64 15.24
CA ASN A 298 10.46 2.88 15.95
C ASN A 298 9.15 3.47 15.42
N LEU A 299 8.04 2.91 15.88
CA LEU A 299 6.68 3.24 15.49
C LEU A 299 5.90 3.78 16.68
N GLU A 300 5.27 4.93 16.49
CA GLU A 300 4.20 5.44 17.35
C GLU A 300 2.87 5.33 16.59
N PRO A 301 2.09 4.24 16.76
CA PRO A 301 0.94 3.96 15.89
C PRO A 301 -0.09 5.11 15.84
N ARG A 302 -0.37 5.72 16.99
CA ARG A 302 -1.32 6.84 17.13
C ARG A 302 -0.86 8.14 16.46
N LEU A 303 0.43 8.29 16.19
CA LEU A 303 0.99 9.46 15.51
C LEU A 303 1.19 9.23 14.01
N TRP A 304 1.02 7.99 13.55
CA TRP A 304 1.23 7.66 12.15
C TRP A 304 0.16 8.29 11.26
N LYS A 305 0.59 8.91 10.16
CA LYS A 305 -0.28 9.53 9.17
C LYS A 305 0.25 9.36 7.74
N PRO A 306 -0.64 9.28 6.74
CA PRO A 306 -0.25 9.19 5.34
C PRO A 306 0.36 10.51 4.84
N GLN A 307 1.04 10.43 3.69
CA GLN A 307 1.62 11.56 2.98
C GLN A 307 0.56 12.60 2.60
N TYR A 308 -0.61 12.17 2.15
CA TYR A 308 -1.74 13.03 1.85
C TYR A 308 -2.92 12.68 2.76
N PRO A 309 -3.73 13.66 3.18
CA PRO A 309 -4.94 13.40 3.95
C PRO A 309 -5.82 12.34 3.28
N ASN A 310 -6.21 11.33 4.05
CA ASN A 310 -7.20 10.34 3.67
C ASN A 310 -8.37 10.46 4.63
N LEU A 311 -9.58 10.66 4.11
CA LEU A 311 -10.74 10.92 4.94
C LEU A 311 -11.17 9.76 5.82
N ALA A 312 -11.09 8.54 5.31
CA ALA A 312 -11.40 7.39 6.14
C ALA A 312 -10.44 7.36 7.33
N TYR A 313 -9.18 7.73 7.12
CA TYR A 313 -8.18 7.74 8.19
C TYR A 313 -8.44 8.90 9.17
N GLU A 314 -8.82 10.07 8.65
CA GLU A 314 -9.21 11.20 9.51
C GLU A 314 -10.47 10.90 10.34
N ASP A 315 -11.33 9.98 9.91
CA ASP A 315 -12.56 9.55 10.61
C ASP A 315 -12.37 8.28 11.47
N MET A 316 -11.18 7.68 11.48
CA MET A 316 -10.88 6.48 12.27
C MET A 316 -11.05 6.74 13.76
N ASP A 317 -11.77 5.85 14.45
CA ASP A 317 -11.89 5.85 15.91
C ASP A 317 -11.08 4.72 16.58
N GLU A 318 -11.15 4.66 17.90
CA GLU A 318 -10.43 3.65 18.69
C GLU A 318 -10.95 2.23 18.42
N GLU A 319 -12.26 2.05 18.22
CA GLU A 319 -12.84 0.73 17.94
C GLU A 319 -12.39 0.21 16.57
N ASP A 320 -12.28 1.10 15.57
CA ASP A 320 -11.72 0.78 14.26
C ASP A 320 -10.25 0.34 14.38
N ALA A 321 -9.47 1.04 15.21
CA ALA A 321 -8.06 0.73 15.44
C ALA A 321 -7.85 -0.59 16.19
N GLU A 322 -8.64 -0.84 17.24
CA GLU A 322 -8.69 -2.12 17.95
C GLU A 322 -9.03 -3.27 17.00
N TRP A 323 -10.01 -3.08 16.12
CA TRP A 323 -10.39 -4.10 15.14
C TRP A 323 -9.22 -4.47 14.21
N ALA A 324 -8.50 -3.48 13.65
CA ALA A 324 -7.31 -3.75 12.86
C ALA A 324 -6.18 -4.39 13.67
N ALA A 325 -5.94 -3.92 14.90
CA ALA A 325 -4.92 -4.48 15.77
C ALA A 325 -5.17 -5.96 16.10
N ARG A 326 -6.44 -6.37 16.27
CA ARG A 326 -6.81 -7.79 16.44
C ARG A 326 -6.51 -8.64 15.21
N ILE A 327 -6.65 -8.08 14.01
CA ILE A 327 -6.28 -8.79 12.76
C ILE A 327 -4.76 -8.87 12.64
N ILE A 328 -4.06 -7.75 12.84
CA ILE A 328 -2.59 -7.67 12.80
C ILE A 328 -1.96 -8.66 13.79
N GLY A 329 -2.50 -8.74 15.01
CA GLY A 329 -2.04 -9.68 16.04
C GLY A 329 -2.22 -11.17 15.70
N GLN A 330 -3.01 -11.52 14.69
CA GLN A 330 -3.18 -12.91 14.23
C GLN A 330 -2.10 -13.36 13.25
N PHE A 331 -1.29 -12.45 12.71
CA PHE A 331 -0.17 -12.83 11.84
C PHE A 331 0.92 -13.48 12.70
N SER A 332 1.11 -14.80 12.57
CA SER A 332 2.19 -15.52 13.25
C SER A 332 3.57 -15.11 12.71
N ASP A 333 4.61 -15.34 13.51
CA ASP A 333 6.00 -15.08 13.08
C ASP A 333 6.35 -15.87 11.81
N GLU A 334 5.94 -17.13 11.73
CA GLU A 334 6.14 -17.99 10.56
C GLU A 334 5.41 -17.46 9.31
N LEU A 335 4.21 -16.90 9.48
CA LEU A 335 3.48 -16.28 8.38
C LEU A 335 4.20 -15.01 7.90
N ILE A 336 4.67 -14.16 8.82
CA ILE A 336 5.46 -12.96 8.48
C ILE A 336 6.75 -13.34 7.74
N GLU A 337 7.49 -14.33 8.24
CA GLU A 337 8.70 -14.84 7.58
C GLU A 337 8.40 -15.38 6.17
N THR A 338 7.26 -16.06 6.01
CA THR A 338 6.81 -16.54 4.69
C THR A 338 6.54 -15.39 3.73
N ILE A 339 5.85 -14.33 4.19
CA ILE A 339 5.58 -13.14 3.39
C ILE A 339 6.88 -12.48 2.95
N VAL A 340 7.84 -12.33 3.87
CA VAL A 340 9.16 -11.79 3.57
C VAL A 340 9.92 -12.69 2.58
N GLY A 341 9.76 -14.00 2.66
CA GLY A 341 10.32 -14.96 1.70
C GLY A 341 9.84 -14.72 0.27
N LEU A 342 8.59 -14.28 0.07
CA LEU A 342 8.06 -13.95 -1.26
C LEU A 342 8.79 -12.77 -1.92
N ALA A 343 9.42 -11.90 -1.13
CA ALA A 343 10.20 -10.80 -1.64
C ALA A 343 11.53 -11.25 -2.26
N LYS A 344 11.99 -12.50 -2.04
CA LYS A 344 13.20 -13.05 -2.65
C LYS A 344 14.42 -12.10 -2.53
N PHE A 345 14.69 -11.61 -1.32
CA PHE A 345 15.89 -10.80 -1.09
C PHE A 345 17.15 -11.61 -1.40
N SER A 346 18.12 -11.02 -2.10
CA SER A 346 19.39 -11.68 -2.40
C SER A 346 20.24 -11.90 -1.14
N ARG A 347 20.09 -11.00 -0.17
CA ARG A 347 20.83 -10.99 1.09
C ARG A 347 19.97 -11.54 2.23
N PRO A 348 20.34 -12.68 2.84
CA PRO A 348 19.55 -13.25 3.94
C PRO A 348 19.43 -12.31 5.15
N GLU A 349 20.40 -11.42 5.35
CA GLU A 349 20.36 -10.40 6.40
C GLU A 349 19.27 -9.35 6.18
N ASP A 350 18.96 -9.00 4.93
CA ASP A 350 17.91 -8.02 4.60
C ASP A 350 16.52 -8.66 4.85
N ALA A 351 16.35 -9.94 4.48
CA ALA A 351 15.15 -10.71 4.81
C ALA A 351 14.96 -10.87 6.33
N ALA A 352 16.00 -11.27 7.06
CA ALA A 352 15.93 -11.44 8.51
C ALA A 352 15.61 -10.13 9.24
N TYR A 353 16.21 -9.01 8.78
CA TYR A 353 15.91 -7.69 9.32
C TYR A 353 14.44 -7.30 9.07
N MET A 354 13.94 -7.54 7.86
CA MET A 354 12.55 -7.20 7.52
C MET A 354 11.53 -8.00 8.33
N ALA A 355 11.73 -9.32 8.46
CA ALA A 355 10.84 -10.18 9.23
C ALA A 355 10.80 -9.75 10.70
N LYS A 356 11.98 -9.57 11.31
CA LYS A 356 12.09 -9.11 12.69
C LYS A 356 11.41 -7.75 12.90
N THR A 357 11.67 -6.80 12.00
CA THR A 357 11.08 -5.46 12.11
C THR A 357 9.56 -5.49 12.00
N LEU A 358 9.00 -6.31 11.11
CA LEU A 358 7.55 -6.47 10.98
C LEU A 358 6.92 -7.12 12.21
N GLN A 359 7.56 -8.13 12.78
CA GLN A 359 7.14 -8.76 14.04
C GLN A 359 7.15 -7.75 15.19
N GLU A 360 8.23 -6.98 15.36
CA GLU A 360 8.32 -5.96 16.41
C GLU A 360 7.25 -4.86 16.24
N ARG A 361 7.00 -4.41 15.00
CA ARG A 361 5.93 -3.42 14.73
C ARG A 361 4.54 -3.98 14.96
N ARG A 362 4.29 -5.27 14.65
CA ARG A 362 3.03 -5.96 14.97
C ARG A 362 2.80 -5.91 16.48
N ASP A 363 3.81 -6.29 17.25
CA ASP A 363 3.72 -6.35 18.72
C ASP A 363 3.52 -4.96 19.34
N ILE A 364 4.16 -3.92 18.78
CA ILE A 364 3.91 -2.52 19.18
C ILE A 364 2.46 -2.13 18.95
N ILE A 365 1.91 -2.41 17.76
CA ILE A 365 0.50 -2.08 17.44
C ILE A 365 -0.47 -2.82 18.37
N VAL A 366 -0.25 -4.11 18.59
CA VAL A 366 -1.06 -4.93 19.48
C VAL A 366 -1.04 -4.33 20.89
N ARG A 367 0.13 -4.03 21.43
CA ARG A 367 0.25 -3.40 22.75
C ARG A 367 -0.44 -2.04 22.79
N THR A 368 -0.25 -1.18 21.78
CA THR A 368 -0.81 0.19 21.78
C THR A 368 -2.34 0.24 21.77
N TYR A 369 -3.01 -0.71 21.12
CA TYR A 369 -4.46 -0.69 20.94
C TYR A 369 -5.22 -1.75 21.73
N LEU A 370 -4.60 -2.87 22.12
CA LEU A 370 -5.30 -3.98 22.79
C LEU A 370 -4.89 -4.19 24.25
N GLU A 371 -3.74 -3.68 24.64
CA GLU A 371 -3.25 -3.74 26.02
C GLU A 371 -3.36 -2.33 26.59
N GLU A 372 -4.40 -2.06 27.39
CA GLU A 372 -4.46 -0.79 28.13
C GLU A 372 -3.26 -0.69 29.09
N ASP A 373 -2.68 0.52 29.21
CA ASP A 373 -1.75 0.90 30.28
C ASP A 373 -2.47 1.03 31.64
#